data_AF-A0AAN5I7D3-F1
#
_entry.id   AF-A0AAN5I7D3-F1
#
_cell.length_a   1.000
_cell.length_b   1.000
_cell.length_c   1.000
_cell.angle_alpha   90.00
_cell.angle_beta   90.00
_cell.angle_gamma   90.00
#
_symmetry.space_group_name_H-M   'P 1'
#
loop_
_entity.id
_entity.type
_entity.pdbx_description
1 polymer ?
#
loop_
_entity_poly.entity_id
_entity_poly.type
_entity_poly.pdbx_seq_one_letter_code
_entity_poly.pdbx_strand_id
1 'polypeptide(L)'
;KNRKGKTNCVCVVKDKRNRACRIRDDDKLTSGFIVKTFIFIYLTKVTGVRKSALFDFTTYNPLNDATLIVEGKEIHVNKQYLSSVSTEFRSLFDTHANSTILLEGVKYQDCIDFLRWIHPTTLRNYNKDEMSRVVALAKRFNALSIIDQIAKCIY
;
A
#
# COMPACT_ATOMS: atom_id res chain seq x y z
N LYS A 1 -24.88 20.07 -7.38
CA LYS A 1 -26.17 19.40 -7.12
C LYS A 1 -26.00 18.40 -5.95
N ASN A 2 -26.72 18.64 -4.85
CA ASN A 2 -26.67 17.94 -3.57
C ASN A 2 -26.70 16.40 -3.68
N ARG A 3 -25.83 15.70 -2.94
CA ARG A 3 -25.81 14.23 -2.85
C ARG A 3 -26.35 13.79 -1.48
N LYS A 4 -27.53 13.17 -1.47
CA LYS A 4 -28.10 12.50 -0.30
C LYS A 4 -27.47 11.11 -0.19
N GLY A 5 -26.58 10.89 0.77
CA GLY A 5 -26.23 9.54 1.21
C GLY A 5 -27.40 8.94 1.98
N LYS A 6 -27.81 7.70 1.66
CA LYS A 6 -28.77 6.96 2.48
C LYS A 6 -28.02 6.27 3.62
N THR A 7 -28.21 6.76 4.83
CA THR A 7 -27.80 6.10 6.08
C THR A 7 -28.93 5.22 6.56
N ASN A 8 -28.71 3.91 6.63
CA ASN A 8 -29.60 2.99 7.36
C ASN A 8 -28.97 2.75 8.74
N CYS A 9 -29.53 3.38 9.77
CA CYS A 9 -29.15 3.14 11.16
C CYS A 9 -29.96 1.95 11.69
N VAL A 10 -29.29 0.87 12.09
CA VAL A 10 -29.93 -0.25 12.79
C VAL A 10 -29.55 -0.15 14.26
N CYS A 11 -30.51 0.26 15.09
CA CYS A 11 -30.33 0.29 16.54
C CYS A 11 -30.66 -1.09 17.13
N VAL A 12 -29.66 -1.80 17.64
CA VAL A 12 -29.86 -3.04 18.39
C VAL A 12 -29.80 -2.71 19.87
N VAL A 13 -30.96 -2.63 20.52
CA VAL A 13 -31.03 -2.38 21.97
C VAL A 13 -31.09 -3.70 22.72
N LYS A 14 -30.22 -3.82 23.74
CA LYS A 14 -30.14 -5.01 24.60
C LYS A 14 -30.33 -4.63 26.05
N ASP A 15 -31.10 -5.44 26.76
CA ASP A 15 -31.30 -5.34 28.22
C ASP A 15 -30.05 -5.79 28.99
N LYS A 16 -29.96 -5.52 30.29
CA LYS A 16 -28.88 -5.94 31.23
C LYS A 16 -28.61 -7.44 31.23
N ARG A 17 -29.56 -8.26 30.75
CA ARG A 17 -29.42 -9.73 30.57
C ARG A 17 -29.05 -10.13 29.14
N ASN A 18 -28.57 -9.19 28.31
CA ASN A 18 -28.12 -9.38 26.92
C ASN A 18 -29.18 -9.95 25.96
N ARG A 19 -30.47 -9.77 26.29
CA ARG A 19 -31.61 -10.14 25.42
C ARG A 19 -31.92 -8.99 24.47
N ALA A 20 -32.21 -9.31 23.21
CA ALA A 20 -32.61 -8.32 22.21
C ALA A 20 -34.04 -7.85 22.48
N CYS A 21 -34.24 -6.53 22.58
CA CYS A 21 -35.54 -5.93 22.88
C CYS A 21 -35.97 -5.05 21.69
N ARG A 22 -37.22 -5.16 21.25
CA ARG A 22 -37.83 -4.19 20.33
C ARG A 22 -38.32 -3.01 21.17
N ILE A 23 -37.77 -1.83 20.93
CA ILE A 23 -38.20 -0.57 21.56
C ILE A 23 -39.13 0.13 20.57
N ARG A 24 -40.31 0.57 21.02
CA ARG A 24 -41.21 1.41 20.22
C ARG A 24 -40.84 2.88 20.44
N ASP A 25 -41.08 3.72 19.44
CA ASP A 25 -40.57 5.10 19.36
C ASP A 25 -40.97 6.01 20.54
N ASP A 26 -41.95 5.63 21.36
CA ASP A 26 -42.44 6.39 22.54
C ASP A 26 -41.92 5.90 23.91
N ASP A 27 -41.06 4.89 23.96
CA ASP A 27 -40.54 4.35 25.23
C ASP A 27 -39.42 5.26 25.80
N LYS A 28 -39.70 5.96 26.90
CA LYS A 28 -38.68 6.71 27.66
C LYS A 28 -37.69 5.72 28.29
N LEU A 29 -36.44 5.76 27.86
CA LEU A 29 -35.35 4.88 28.30
C LEU A 29 -34.95 5.19 29.77
N THR A 30 -35.61 4.59 30.75
CA THR A 30 -35.22 4.71 32.16
C THR A 30 -33.96 3.87 32.48
N SER A 31 -33.07 4.48 33.26
CA SER A 31 -31.68 4.09 33.54
C SER A 31 -31.37 2.59 33.61
N GLY A 32 -30.62 2.10 32.62
CA GLY A 32 -30.08 0.74 32.67
C GLY A 32 -29.65 0.07 31.36
N PHE A 33 -29.73 0.73 30.20
CA PHE A 33 -29.49 0.09 28.91
C PHE A 33 -28.15 0.52 28.30
N ILE A 34 -27.42 -0.44 27.72
CA ILE A 34 -26.23 -0.17 26.90
C ILE A 34 -26.67 -0.23 25.44
N VAL A 35 -26.81 0.94 24.81
CA VAL A 35 -27.12 1.03 23.38
C VAL A 35 -25.82 0.93 22.59
N LYS A 36 -25.68 -0.12 21.77
CA LYS A 36 -24.58 -0.26 20.82
C LYS A 36 -25.10 0.00 19.41
N THR A 37 -24.76 1.17 18.87
CA THR A 37 -25.11 1.54 17.50
C THR A 37 -23.96 1.17 16.56
N PHE A 38 -24.25 0.41 15.51
CA PHE A 38 -23.29 0.11 14.46
C PHE A 38 -23.68 0.87 13.20
N ILE A 39 -22.77 1.68 12.67
CA ILE A 39 -22.97 2.41 11.41
C ILE A 39 -22.15 1.69 10.34
N PHE A 40 -22.84 1.14 9.35
CA PHE A 40 -22.20 0.54 8.18
C PHE A 40 -22.23 1.54 7.02
N ILE A 41 -21.05 2.05 6.64
CA ILE A 41 -20.90 2.97 5.51
C ILE A 41 -20.49 2.16 4.29
N TYR A 42 -21.37 2.12 3.29
CA TYR A 42 -21.08 1.49 2.00
C TYR A 42 -20.78 2.57 0.96
N LEU A 43 -19.54 2.60 0.46
CA LEU A 43 -19.16 3.50 -0.63
C LEU A 43 -19.78 3.01 -1.94
N THR A 44 -20.74 3.76 -2.47
CA THR A 44 -21.49 3.37 -3.67
C THR A 44 -20.78 3.73 -4.97
N LYS A 45 -19.99 4.81 -5.00
CA LYS A 45 -19.22 5.21 -6.19
C LYS A 45 -18.10 6.17 -5.84
N VAL A 46 -16.87 5.80 -6.16
CA VAL A 46 -15.71 6.69 -6.06
C VAL A 46 -15.41 7.23 -7.46
N THR A 47 -15.60 8.53 -7.67
CA THR A 47 -15.28 9.23 -8.93
C THR A 47 -14.14 10.20 -8.69
N GLY A 48 -13.07 10.14 -9.47
CA GLY A 48 -11.93 11.07 -9.36
C GLY A 48 -10.66 10.46 -8.76
N VAL A 49 -10.68 9.20 -8.33
CA VAL A 49 -9.43 8.47 -8.07
C VAL A 49 -8.79 8.19 -9.43
N ARG A 50 -7.69 8.87 -9.73
CA ARG A 50 -6.78 8.39 -10.78
C ARG A 50 -6.41 6.97 -10.35
N LYS A 51 -6.86 5.96 -11.10
CA LYS A 51 -6.23 4.64 -11.03
C LYS A 51 -4.77 4.93 -11.38
N SER A 52 -3.88 4.92 -10.39
CA SER A 52 -2.45 4.99 -10.68
C SER A 52 -2.17 3.82 -11.59
N ALA A 53 -1.80 4.11 -12.84
CA ALA A 53 -1.34 3.07 -13.73
C ALA A 53 -0.22 2.33 -13.00
N LEU A 54 -0.32 1.00 -12.97
CA LEU A 54 0.81 0.18 -12.53
C LEU A 54 2.00 0.62 -13.37
N PHE A 55 3.06 1.07 -12.71
CA PHE A 55 4.26 1.45 -13.44
C PHE A 55 4.81 0.18 -14.08
N ASP A 56 4.86 0.18 -15.40
CA ASP A 56 5.43 -0.93 -16.14
C ASP A 56 6.94 -0.70 -16.28
N PHE A 57 7.71 -1.53 -15.58
CA PHE A 57 9.17 -1.48 -15.59
C PHE A 57 9.77 -2.23 -16.79
N THR A 58 8.95 -2.95 -17.56
CA THR A 58 9.41 -3.73 -18.73
C THR A 58 9.43 -2.89 -20.01
N THR A 59 8.62 -1.84 -20.07
CA THR A 59 8.56 -0.95 -21.23
C THR A 59 9.60 0.16 -21.09
N TYR A 60 10.41 0.35 -22.14
CA TYR A 60 11.31 1.50 -22.21
C TYR A 60 10.53 2.81 -22.17
N ASN A 61 10.96 3.72 -21.29
CA ASN A 61 10.40 5.06 -21.16
C ASN A 61 11.57 6.05 -21.31
N PRO A 62 11.44 7.14 -22.08
CA PRO A 62 12.46 8.18 -22.18
C PRO A 62 12.84 8.82 -20.84
N LEU A 63 12.02 8.67 -19.79
CA LEU A 63 12.33 9.12 -18.43
C LEU A 63 13.21 8.14 -17.63
N ASN A 64 13.47 6.95 -18.17
CA ASN A 64 14.27 5.91 -17.53
C ASN A 64 15.71 5.97 -18.04
N ASP A 65 16.63 6.40 -17.18
CA ASP A 65 18.05 6.61 -17.52
C ASP A 65 18.93 5.38 -17.23
N ALA A 66 18.37 4.33 -16.63
CA ALA A 66 19.08 3.09 -16.31
C ALA A 66 18.26 1.83 -16.65
N THR A 67 18.98 0.75 -16.90
CA THR A 67 18.47 -0.60 -17.09
C THR A 67 19.16 -1.53 -16.09
N LEU A 68 18.38 -2.15 -15.21
CA LEU A 68 18.84 -3.20 -14.31
C LEU A 68 18.55 -4.55 -14.96
N ILE A 69 19.57 -5.40 -15.07
CA ILE A 69 19.43 -6.77 -15.55
C ILE A 69 19.35 -7.66 -14.31
N VAL A 70 18.20 -8.30 -14.10
CA VAL A 70 17.94 -9.23 -12.99
C VAL A 70 17.46 -10.56 -13.58
N GLU A 71 18.16 -11.65 -13.27
CA GLU A 71 17.84 -12.99 -13.84
C GLU A 71 17.71 -12.99 -15.38
N GLY A 72 18.54 -12.20 -16.07
CA GLY A 72 18.51 -12.05 -17.53
C GLY A 72 17.31 -11.24 -18.08
N LYS A 73 16.53 -10.61 -17.20
CA LYS A 73 15.43 -9.71 -17.58
C LYS A 73 15.82 -8.26 -17.37
N GLU A 74 15.48 -7.43 -18.33
CA GLU A 74 15.72 -5.99 -18.29
C GLU A 74 14.59 -5.27 -17.53
N ILE A 75 14.99 -4.36 -16.65
CA ILE A 75 14.11 -3.51 -15.85
C ILE A 75 14.56 -2.07 -16.05
N HIS A 76 13.72 -1.25 -16.68
CA HIS A 76 14.03 0.15 -16.90
C HIS A 76 13.61 1.00 -15.71
N VAL A 77 14.55 1.79 -15.19
CA VAL A 77 14.39 2.58 -13.97
C VAL A 77 15.05 3.95 -14.11
N ASN A 78 14.61 4.90 -13.29
CA ASN A 78 15.26 6.21 -13.22
C ASN A 78 16.41 6.19 -12.19
N LYS A 79 17.63 6.55 -12.63
CA LYS A 79 18.84 6.58 -11.79
C LYS A 79 18.68 7.51 -10.59
N GLN A 80 18.26 8.76 -10.83
CA GLN A 80 18.15 9.77 -9.78
C GLN A 80 17.14 9.37 -8.72
N TYR A 81 16.03 8.77 -9.15
CA TYR A 81 14.99 8.32 -8.23
C TYR A 81 15.49 7.20 -7.31
N LEU A 82 16.12 6.15 -7.86
CA LEU A 82 16.67 5.06 -7.05
C LEU A 82 17.82 5.51 -6.15
N SER A 83 18.69 6.39 -6.64
CA SER A 83 19.77 7.00 -5.84
C SER A 83 19.25 7.82 -4.67
N SER A 84 18.06 8.41 -4.78
CA SER A 84 17.45 9.16 -3.68
C SER A 84 16.91 8.25 -2.57
N VAL A 85 16.56 7.02 -2.91
CA VAL A 85 15.89 6.07 -2.01
C VAL A 85 16.89 5.15 -1.31
N SER A 86 18.00 4.83 -1.98
CA SER A 86 19.03 3.95 -1.45
C SER A 86 20.41 4.51 -1.73
N THR A 87 21.24 4.56 -0.70
CA THR A 87 22.65 4.95 -0.82
C THR A 87 23.49 3.95 -1.62
N GLU A 88 23.05 2.69 -1.71
CA GLU A 88 23.83 1.61 -2.32
C GLU A 88 23.66 1.68 -3.82
N PHE A 89 22.42 1.86 -4.30
CA PHE A 89 22.17 2.19 -5.69
C PHE A 89 22.86 3.49 -6.09
N ARG A 90 22.92 4.51 -5.23
CA ARG A 90 23.66 5.73 -5.51
C ARG A 90 25.15 5.45 -5.78
N SER A 91 25.82 4.77 -4.86
CA SER A 91 27.22 4.38 -5.02
C SER A 91 27.45 3.51 -6.27
N LEU A 92 26.49 2.64 -6.58
CA LEU A 92 26.54 1.75 -7.73
C LEU A 92 26.41 2.51 -9.05
N PHE A 93 25.47 3.46 -9.14
CA PHE A 93 25.32 4.33 -10.32
C PHE A 93 26.44 5.37 -10.46
N ASP A 94 27.03 5.84 -9.35
CA ASP A 94 28.17 6.75 -9.37
C ASP A 94 29.45 6.03 -9.85
N THR A 95 29.61 4.75 -9.51
CA THR A 95 30.76 3.92 -9.93
C THR A 95 30.62 3.44 -11.37
N HIS A 96 29.40 3.13 -11.81
CA HIS A 96 29.12 2.66 -13.16
C HIS A 96 28.51 3.78 -14.01
N ALA A 97 29.35 4.41 -14.83
CA ALA A 97 28.90 5.40 -15.81
C ALA A 97 27.89 4.83 -16.83
N ASN A 98 27.89 3.51 -17.02
CA ASN A 98 26.99 2.82 -17.95
C ASN A 98 25.53 2.89 -17.48
N SER A 99 24.62 2.90 -18.43
CA SER A 99 23.18 2.81 -18.15
C SER A 99 22.73 1.41 -17.74
N THR A 100 23.52 0.37 -18.01
CA THR A 100 23.15 -1.03 -17.79
C THR A 100 23.94 -1.66 -16.66
N ILE A 101 23.24 -2.22 -15.66
CA ILE A 101 23.82 -2.83 -14.46
C ILE A 101 23.28 -4.25 -14.29
N LEU A 102 24.17 -5.22 -14.08
CA LEU A 102 23.79 -6.58 -13.73
C LEU A 102 23.65 -6.72 -12.21
N LEU A 103 22.49 -7.19 -11.75
CA LEU A 103 22.21 -7.46 -10.34
C LEU A 103 22.15 -8.97 -10.11
N GLU A 104 23.21 -9.48 -9.48
CA GLU A 104 23.32 -10.90 -9.15
C GLU A 104 22.76 -11.22 -7.74
N GLY A 105 22.13 -12.39 -7.63
CA GLY A 105 21.60 -12.90 -6.36
C GLY A 105 20.34 -12.20 -5.86
N VAL A 106 19.55 -11.60 -6.75
CA VAL A 106 18.21 -11.07 -6.46
C VAL A 106 17.23 -11.69 -7.45
N LYS A 107 16.07 -12.14 -6.95
CA LYS A 107 15.00 -12.65 -7.81
C LYS A 107 14.30 -11.49 -8.52
N TYR A 108 13.96 -11.68 -9.78
CA TYR A 108 13.25 -10.67 -10.57
C TYR A 108 11.96 -10.20 -9.87
N GLN A 109 11.19 -11.16 -9.32
CA GLN A 109 9.92 -10.88 -8.67
C GLN A 109 10.09 -10.00 -7.42
N ASP A 110 11.08 -10.32 -6.57
CA ASP A 110 11.31 -9.56 -5.34
C ASP A 110 11.86 -8.14 -5.66
N CYS A 111 12.62 -7.99 -6.75
CA CYS A 111 13.07 -6.68 -7.23
C CYS A 111 11.91 -5.81 -7.73
N ILE A 112 10.99 -6.38 -8.51
CA ILE A 112 9.78 -5.67 -8.97
C ILE A 112 8.92 -5.27 -7.77
N ASP A 113 8.75 -6.15 -6.78
CA ASP A 113 7.97 -5.84 -5.59
C ASP A 113 8.65 -4.74 -4.77
N PHE A 114 9.98 -4.73 -4.66
CA PHE A 114 10.73 -3.61 -4.08
C PHE A 114 10.51 -2.30 -4.84
N LEU A 115 10.60 -2.29 -6.17
CA LEU A 115 10.36 -1.08 -6.98
C LEU A 115 8.94 -0.56 -6.84
N ARG A 116 7.94 -1.45 -6.75
CA ARG A 116 6.55 -1.08 -6.49
C ARG A 116 6.32 -0.48 -5.12
N TRP A 117 7.17 -0.74 -4.14
CA TRP A 117 7.13 -0.06 -2.84
C TRP A 117 7.67 1.36 -2.93
N ILE A 118 8.68 1.58 -3.77
CA ILE A 118 9.26 2.91 -3.97
C ILE A 118 8.30 3.79 -4.75
N HIS A 119 7.78 3.28 -5.88
CA HIS A 119 6.83 4.00 -6.70
C HIS A 119 5.44 3.99 -6.04
N PRO A 120 4.81 5.14 -5.76
CA PRO A 120 3.48 5.21 -5.15
C PRO A 120 2.36 4.83 -6.15
N THR A 121 2.57 3.76 -6.92
CA THR A 121 1.59 3.19 -7.84
C THR A 121 0.83 2.09 -7.14
N THR A 122 -0.34 2.47 -6.62
CA THR A 122 -1.36 1.61 -6.02
C THR A 122 -0.88 0.81 -4.81
N LEU A 123 -1.34 1.20 -3.62
CA LEU A 123 -1.27 0.38 -2.42
C LEU A 123 -1.91 -0.99 -2.71
N ARG A 124 -1.07 -1.99 -3.01
CA ARG A 124 -1.49 -3.39 -3.07
C ARG A 124 -1.59 -3.89 -1.63
N ASN A 125 -2.57 -4.74 -1.34
CA ASN A 125 -2.54 -5.52 -0.11
C ASN A 125 -1.40 -6.54 -0.25
N TYR A 126 -0.26 -6.24 0.37
CA TYR A 126 0.87 -7.15 0.43
C TYR A 126 0.65 -8.17 1.53
N ASN A 127 1.06 -9.42 1.28
CA ASN A 127 1.09 -10.45 2.31
C ASN A 127 2.27 -10.22 3.26
N LYS A 128 2.17 -10.70 4.51
CA LYS A 128 3.26 -10.62 5.49
C LYS A 128 4.57 -11.24 4.96
N ASP A 129 4.47 -12.35 4.22
CA ASP A 129 5.63 -13.02 3.64
C ASP A 129 6.30 -12.19 2.54
N GLU A 130 5.51 -11.49 1.71
CA GLU A 130 6.01 -10.57 0.68
C GLU A 130 6.72 -9.37 1.32
N MET A 131 6.10 -8.77 2.34
CA MET A 131 6.70 -7.68 3.09
C MET A 131 8.04 -8.10 3.72
N SER A 132 8.11 -9.31 4.29
CA SER A 132 9.36 -9.84 4.87
C SER A 132 10.49 -9.94 3.84
N ARG A 133 10.20 -10.43 2.63
CA ARG A 133 11.18 -10.49 1.52
C ARG A 133 11.65 -9.10 1.09
N VAL A 134 10.71 -8.15 0.95
CA VAL A 134 11.04 -6.77 0.60
C VAL A 134 11.88 -6.10 1.68
N VAL A 135 11.61 -6.35 2.97
CA VAL A 135 12.44 -5.83 4.08
C VAL A 135 13.85 -6.41 4.04
N ALA A 136 14.02 -7.70 3.72
CA ALA A 136 15.34 -8.30 3.56
C ALA A 136 16.14 -7.62 2.43
N LEU A 137 15.49 -7.36 1.29
CA LEU A 137 16.11 -6.62 0.18
C LEU A 137 16.37 -5.15 0.53
N ALA A 138 15.45 -4.48 1.21
CA ALA A 138 15.61 -3.10 1.62
C ALA A 138 16.79 -2.93 2.58
N LYS A 139 17.04 -3.90 3.46
CA LYS A 139 18.27 -3.92 4.30
C LYS A 139 19.52 -4.12 3.46
N ARG A 140 19.50 -5.00 2.46
CA ARG A 140 20.64 -5.25 1.57
C ARG A 140 21.02 -4.03 0.73
N PHE A 141 20.03 -3.27 0.26
CA PHE A 141 20.23 -2.04 -0.50
C PHE A 141 20.20 -0.78 0.37
N ASN A 142 20.08 -0.91 1.69
CA ASN A 142 20.00 0.18 2.67
C ASN A 142 18.95 1.26 2.31
N ALA A 143 17.78 0.81 1.89
CA ALA A 143 16.62 1.64 1.62
C ALA A 143 15.78 1.80 2.90
N LEU A 144 16.27 2.59 3.86
CA LEU A 144 15.64 2.79 5.17
C LEU A 144 14.20 3.32 5.06
N SER A 145 13.94 4.18 4.06
CA SER A 145 12.60 4.74 3.81
C SER A 145 11.52 3.66 3.63
N ILE A 146 11.86 2.54 3.01
CA ILE A 146 10.93 1.44 2.76
C ILE A 146 10.69 0.64 4.04
N ILE A 147 11.73 0.43 4.85
CA ILE A 147 11.61 -0.27 6.14
C ILE A 147 10.66 0.49 7.07
N ASP A 148 10.82 1.81 7.14
CA ASP A 148 9.95 2.67 7.95
C ASP A 148 8.49 2.67 7.44
N GLN A 149 8.29 2.65 6.12
CA GLN A 149 6.96 2.55 5.53
C GLN A 149 6.28 1.22 5.83
N ILE A 150 7.01 0.11 5.68
CA ILE A 150 6.49 -1.23 5.96
C ILE A 150 6.17 -1.36 7.46
N ALA A 151 7.04 -0.84 8.35
CA ALA A 151 6.78 -0.82 9.78
C ALA A 151 5.46 -0.11 10.11
N LYS A 152 5.18 1.04 9.48
CA LYS A 152 3.90 1.76 9.62
C LYS A 152 2.69 1.00 9.11
N CYS A 153 2.85 0.04 8.20
CA CYS A 153 1.74 -0.79 7.72
C CYS A 153 1.42 -1.96 8.66
N ILE A 154 2.33 -2.30 9.57
CA ILE A 154 2.18 -3.43 10.50
C ILE A 154 1.52 -3.01 11.83
N TYR A 155 1.73 -1.76 12.26
CA TYR A 155 1.17 -1.16 13.48
C TYR A 155 -0.11 -0.36 13.21
#